data_AF-A0A7S4NFN2-F1
#
_entry.id   AF-A0A7S4NFN2-F1
#
_cell.length_a   1.000
_cell.length_b   1.000
_cell.length_c   1.000
_cell.angle_alpha   90.00
_cell.angle_beta   90.00
_cell.angle_gamma   90.00
#
_symmetry.space_group_name_H-M   'P 1'
#
loop_
_entity.id
_entity.type
_entity.pdbx_description
1 polymer ?
#
loop_
_entity_poly.entity_id
_entity_poly.type
_entity_poly.pdbx_seq_one_letter_code
_entity_poly.pdbx_strand_id
1 'polypeptide(L)'
;MVVLSASICSGQGKALVSRQFVEMNRMRVEGLFAAFPKLVGHAKQHTFVETDTVRYVYQPLENNLYLLLITTKTSNIVEDLGTLRLLAKVVPDVAGSVAEAAINDHAFELIFSFDEVLTAGGYKEEATLSSIRTNLLMDSHEEKMHIMLMESKKAEAAEQMKKRQKDIRERQMQAMKQNFMNNGVGGGPGMPSGGMEGFGGGGGGPAGGFAGFGSDSAPPPGGFDYGKPAEPEPVDEGPKVIAKGMSLGGVGKKKDNMMAAMAAEDNLGSLLGGGAKGGASDLFGLGTATAAPAAAPSTPLSLVLEEKLTVSMNREGGIESAEVKGNLTLTANTDDGAKAIVAVNRPEIAAKCTTDWSFATHPKVDKRNYEKTGNVALKGGKGFPVGRPVGVLKWSYSAEDAAPITINCWPEDDGSGGVVNVNIEFELNRTDMVLRDVNIVLPLGTTDPPAIEAIDGEHKHDPARGMLCWHHDVVDESNPSGSLEFTVPGSDVDAFFPVQVMFKSDTLYCPIEILNVTSSANGASLPNEMSKGLVPETYLCV
;
A
#
# COMPACT_ATOMS: atom_id res chain seq x y z
N MET A 1 23.16 -13.04 1.70
CA MET A 1 21.88 -12.64 1.07
C MET A 1 21.18 -11.72 2.05
N VAL A 2 21.47 -10.41 1.97
CA VAL A 2 21.01 -9.41 2.95
C VAL A 2 21.10 -8.01 2.33
N VAL A 3 20.03 -7.23 2.48
CA VAL A 3 20.02 -5.77 2.33
C VAL A 3 20.66 -5.16 3.58
N LEU A 4 21.81 -4.50 3.43
CA LEU A 4 22.54 -3.90 4.55
C LEU A 4 21.84 -2.63 5.04
N SER A 5 21.37 -1.81 4.09
CA SER A 5 20.71 -0.54 4.39
C SER A 5 19.73 -0.14 3.29
N ALA A 6 18.63 0.49 3.68
CA ALA A 6 17.70 1.18 2.79
C ALA A 6 17.69 2.67 3.14
N SER A 7 17.76 3.55 2.15
CA SER A 7 17.95 4.99 2.39
C SER A 7 17.40 5.85 1.29
N ILE A 8 17.01 7.07 1.64
CA ILE A 8 16.71 8.15 0.71
C ILE A 8 17.84 9.15 0.83
N CYS A 9 18.52 9.44 -0.28
CA CYS A 9 19.64 10.38 -0.31
C CYS A 9 19.53 11.35 -1.49
N SER A 10 20.14 12.51 -1.36
CA SER A 10 20.32 13.45 -2.48
C SER A 10 21.39 12.95 -3.45
N GLY A 11 21.43 13.51 -4.66
CA GLY A 11 22.46 13.25 -5.66
C GLY A 11 23.88 13.61 -5.22
N GLN A 12 24.05 14.38 -4.14
CA GLN A 12 25.36 14.62 -3.50
C GLN A 12 25.74 13.55 -2.45
N GLY A 13 24.91 12.52 -2.27
CA GLY A 13 25.17 11.44 -1.31
C GLY A 13 24.79 11.79 0.13
N LYS A 14 24.16 12.95 0.38
CA LYS A 14 23.63 13.28 1.70
C LYS A 14 22.36 12.47 1.94
N ALA A 15 22.38 11.60 2.96
CA ALA A 15 21.21 10.84 3.38
C ALA A 15 20.19 11.76 4.09
N LEU A 16 18.92 11.67 3.67
CA LEU A 16 17.77 12.30 4.33
C LEU A 16 17.20 11.36 5.39
N VAL A 17 16.91 10.13 4.97
CA VAL A 17 16.46 9.03 5.84
C VAL A 17 17.30 7.82 5.51
N SER A 18 17.78 7.12 6.54
CA SER A 18 18.63 5.96 6.36
C SER A 18 18.38 4.94 7.46
N ARG A 19 17.97 3.74 7.06
CA ARG A 19 17.76 2.60 7.95
C ARG A 19 18.82 1.53 7.69
N GLN A 20 19.51 1.12 8.74
CA GLN A 20 20.48 0.02 8.72
C GLN A 20 19.83 -1.23 9.30
N PHE A 21 19.85 -2.32 8.54
CA PHE A 21 19.32 -3.62 8.97
C PHE A 21 20.41 -4.57 9.46
N VAL A 22 21.67 -4.21 9.19
CA VAL A 22 22.86 -4.91 9.67
C VAL A 22 23.75 -3.91 10.39
N GLU A 23 24.36 -4.35 11.49
CA GLU A 23 25.26 -3.52 12.27
C GLU A 23 26.46 -3.07 11.41
N MET A 24 26.62 -1.76 11.31
CA MET A 24 27.68 -1.12 10.54
C MET A 24 28.22 0.07 11.32
N ASN A 25 29.55 0.19 11.37
CA ASN A 25 30.17 1.37 11.96
C ASN A 25 29.83 2.63 11.13
N ARG A 26 29.60 3.75 11.81
CA ARG A 26 29.24 5.04 11.20
C ARG A 26 30.20 5.46 10.08
N MET A 27 31.52 5.30 10.27
CA MET A 27 32.51 5.62 9.23
C MET A 27 32.30 4.81 7.94
N ARG A 28 31.88 3.55 8.06
CA ARG A 28 31.58 2.69 6.90
C ARG A 28 30.32 3.17 6.20
N VAL A 29 29.28 3.52 6.95
CA VAL A 29 28.02 4.04 6.41
C VAL A 29 28.29 5.34 5.62
N GLU A 30 28.92 6.33 6.25
CA GLU A 30 29.26 7.61 5.62
C GLU A 30 30.17 7.42 4.38
N GLY A 31 31.14 6.50 4.44
CA GLY A 31 32.00 6.18 3.31
C GLY A 31 31.26 5.61 2.10
N LEU A 32 30.25 4.77 2.33
CA LEU A 32 29.42 4.20 1.26
C LEU A 32 28.53 5.27 0.61
N PHE A 33 27.92 6.15 1.40
CA PHE A 33 27.13 7.27 0.88
C PHE A 33 27.98 8.30 0.13
N ALA A 34 29.19 8.60 0.61
CA ALA A 34 30.12 9.50 -0.07
C ALA A 34 30.65 8.94 -1.40
N ALA A 35 30.73 7.62 -1.54
CA ALA A 35 31.13 6.96 -2.77
C ALA A 35 30.01 6.96 -3.83
N PHE A 36 28.74 6.84 -3.40
CA PHE A 36 27.58 6.65 -4.28
C PHE A 36 27.46 7.69 -5.42
N PRO A 37 27.54 9.02 -5.20
CA PRO A 37 27.44 10.01 -6.28
C PRO A 37 28.46 9.82 -7.41
N LYS A 38 29.68 9.38 -7.05
CA LYS A 38 30.76 9.15 -8.02
C LYS A 38 30.49 7.92 -8.89
N LEU A 39 29.66 6.99 -8.41
CA LEU A 39 29.33 5.75 -9.09
C LEU A 39 28.14 5.93 -10.05
N VAL A 40 27.15 6.74 -9.67
CA VAL A 40 25.94 6.99 -10.48
C VAL A 40 26.25 7.81 -11.74
N GLY A 41 27.19 8.77 -11.67
CA GLY A 41 27.55 9.63 -12.81
C GLY A 41 28.16 8.90 -14.02
N HIS A 42 28.60 7.65 -13.87
CA HIS A 42 29.16 6.83 -14.95
C HIS A 42 28.18 5.78 -15.52
N ALA A 43 27.04 5.53 -14.86
CA ALA A 43 26.12 4.44 -15.20
C ALA A 43 24.78 4.99 -15.72
N LYS A 44 24.69 5.28 -17.02
CA LYS A 44 23.48 5.88 -17.63
C LYS A 44 22.30 4.90 -17.83
N GLN A 45 22.47 3.58 -17.60
CA GLN A 45 21.45 2.58 -17.99
C GLN A 45 21.23 1.43 -16.99
N HIS A 46 21.84 1.44 -15.81
CA HIS A 46 21.69 0.36 -14.84
C HIS A 46 21.06 0.85 -13.53
N THR A 47 20.02 0.15 -13.06
CA THR A 47 19.36 0.36 -11.76
C THR A 47 20.16 -0.19 -10.58
N PHE A 48 21.42 -0.54 -10.81
CA PHE A 48 22.37 -0.95 -9.78
C PHE A 48 23.81 -0.73 -10.25
N VAL A 49 24.72 -0.53 -9.29
CA VAL A 49 26.17 -0.46 -9.49
C VAL A 49 26.85 -1.39 -8.50
N GLU A 50 27.77 -2.22 -8.98
CA GLU A 50 28.59 -3.07 -8.13
C GLU A 50 29.96 -2.45 -7.87
N THR A 51 30.41 -2.58 -6.62
CA THR A 51 31.79 -2.32 -6.21
C THR A 51 32.44 -3.63 -5.76
N ASP A 52 33.68 -3.55 -5.27
CA ASP A 52 34.37 -4.73 -4.72
C ASP A 52 33.66 -5.28 -3.47
N THR A 53 33.09 -4.40 -2.65
CA THR A 53 32.55 -4.77 -1.33
C THR A 53 31.03 -4.86 -1.24
N VAL A 54 30.30 -4.03 -2.01
CA VAL A 54 28.83 -3.95 -1.94
C VAL A 54 28.23 -3.70 -3.32
N ARG A 55 26.94 -4.01 -3.45
CA ARG A 55 26.09 -3.61 -4.58
C ARG A 55 25.18 -2.48 -4.13
N TYR A 56 25.11 -1.41 -4.91
CA TYR A 56 24.14 -0.34 -4.77
C TYR A 56 23.00 -0.63 -5.72
N VAL A 57 21.77 -0.75 -5.24
CA VAL A 57 20.57 -0.89 -6.07
C VAL A 57 19.74 0.35 -5.83
N TYR A 58 19.45 1.12 -6.87
CA TYR A 58 18.87 2.45 -6.70
C TYR A 58 17.85 2.81 -7.75
N GLN A 59 16.94 3.70 -7.37
CA GLN A 59 15.93 4.28 -8.22
C GLN A 59 15.91 5.79 -8.00
N PRO A 60 16.05 6.61 -9.06
CA PRO A 60 15.87 8.04 -8.93
C PRO A 60 14.43 8.36 -8.51
N LEU A 61 14.29 9.30 -7.59
CA LEU A 61 13.05 9.96 -7.20
C LEU A 61 13.04 11.38 -7.81
N GLU A 62 12.06 12.19 -7.45
CA GLU A 62 12.01 13.59 -7.88
C GLU A 62 13.15 14.44 -7.30
N ASN A 63 13.42 15.58 -7.93
CA ASN A 63 14.34 16.63 -7.44
C ASN A 63 15.75 16.13 -7.07
N ASN A 64 16.33 15.22 -7.88
CA ASN A 64 17.67 14.67 -7.65
C ASN A 64 17.81 13.92 -6.31
N LEU A 65 16.71 13.34 -5.82
CA LEU A 65 16.70 12.37 -4.73
C LEU A 65 16.81 10.95 -5.30
N TYR A 66 17.33 10.03 -4.50
CA TYR A 66 17.53 8.64 -4.84
C TYR A 66 17.04 7.77 -3.70
N LEU A 67 16.24 6.77 -4.03
CA LEU A 67 16.01 5.64 -3.13
C LEU A 67 17.12 4.62 -3.38
N LEU A 68 17.87 4.30 -2.33
CA LEU A 68 19.10 3.53 -2.37
C LEU A 68 19.01 2.32 -1.43
N LEU A 69 19.20 1.13 -1.98
CA LEU A 69 19.51 -0.08 -1.23
C LEU A 69 21.00 -0.39 -1.36
N ILE A 70 21.66 -0.65 -0.23
CA ILE A 70 23.02 -1.17 -0.20
C ILE A 70 22.92 -2.64 0.17
N THR A 71 23.33 -3.53 -0.72
CA THR A 71 23.22 -4.98 -0.55
C THR A 71 24.57 -5.67 -0.70
N THR A 72 24.67 -6.90 -0.21
CA THR A 72 25.86 -7.73 -0.45
C THR A 72 25.84 -8.26 -1.89
N LYS A 73 27.00 -8.49 -2.51
CA LYS A 73 27.09 -9.05 -3.88
C LYS A 73 26.40 -10.42 -4.04
N THR A 74 26.34 -11.17 -2.94
CA THR A 74 25.65 -12.47 -2.84
C THR A 74 24.13 -12.36 -2.69
N SER A 75 23.57 -11.15 -2.57
CA SER A 75 22.13 -10.94 -2.49
C SER A 75 21.47 -11.19 -3.84
N ASN A 76 20.23 -11.68 -3.79
CA ASN A 76 19.43 -11.89 -4.99
C ASN A 76 18.95 -10.54 -5.52
N ILE A 77 19.56 -10.09 -6.61
CA ILE A 77 19.27 -8.78 -7.20
C ILE A 77 17.82 -8.62 -7.65
N VAL A 78 17.15 -9.70 -8.05
CA VAL A 78 15.75 -9.65 -8.48
C VAL A 78 14.84 -9.37 -7.28
N GLU A 79 15.19 -9.93 -6.14
CA GLU A 79 14.48 -9.71 -4.87
C GLU A 79 14.79 -8.31 -4.31
N ASP A 80 16.05 -7.88 -4.37
CA ASP A 80 16.47 -6.52 -3.98
C ASP A 80 15.74 -5.46 -4.82
N LEU A 81 15.62 -5.66 -6.15
CA LEU A 81 14.85 -4.79 -7.04
C LEU A 81 13.35 -4.82 -6.73
N GLY A 82 12.80 -5.98 -6.37
CA GLY A 82 11.42 -6.10 -5.90
C GLY A 82 11.18 -5.32 -4.60
N THR A 83 12.13 -5.35 -3.68
CA THR A 83 12.11 -4.60 -2.41
C THR A 83 12.18 -3.10 -2.69
N LEU A 84 13.11 -2.67 -3.54
CA LEU A 84 13.25 -1.26 -3.94
C LEU A 84 11.96 -0.72 -4.55
N ARG A 85 11.31 -1.48 -5.44
CA ARG A 85 10.02 -1.09 -6.06
C ARG A 85 8.89 -1.00 -5.04
N LEU A 86 8.87 -1.84 -4.01
CA LEU A 86 7.88 -1.74 -2.94
C LEU A 86 8.13 -0.49 -2.10
N LEU A 87 9.37 -0.26 -1.68
CA LEU A 87 9.76 0.93 -0.92
C LEU A 87 9.48 2.22 -1.70
N ALA A 88 9.71 2.26 -3.01
CA ALA A 88 9.38 3.39 -3.87
C ALA A 88 7.88 3.75 -3.87
N LYS A 89 7.01 2.79 -3.58
CA LYS A 89 5.56 3.02 -3.39
C LYS A 89 5.21 3.39 -1.96
N VAL A 90 5.91 2.83 -0.97
CA VAL A 90 5.73 3.14 0.46
C VAL A 90 6.10 4.59 0.76
N VAL A 91 7.17 5.12 0.16
CA VAL A 91 7.63 6.50 0.43
C VAL A 91 6.54 7.54 0.19
N PRO A 92 5.92 7.68 -1.00
CA PRO A 92 4.84 8.64 -1.21
C PRO A 92 3.56 8.27 -0.45
N ASP A 93 3.33 7.00 -0.13
CA ASP A 93 2.17 6.55 0.64
C ASP A 93 2.21 7.04 2.10
N VAL A 94 3.38 6.99 2.70
CA VAL A 94 3.62 7.39 4.09
C VAL A 94 3.92 8.88 4.19
N ALA A 95 4.75 9.42 3.30
CA ALA A 95 5.16 10.82 3.31
C ALA A 95 4.15 11.77 2.65
N GLY A 96 3.16 11.26 1.91
CA GLY A 96 2.19 12.04 1.13
C GLY A 96 2.78 12.69 -0.15
N SER A 97 4.09 12.84 -0.24
CA SER A 97 4.83 13.25 -1.44
C SER A 97 6.28 12.75 -1.40
N VAL A 98 7.00 12.87 -2.51
CA VAL A 98 8.45 12.56 -2.59
C VAL A 98 9.34 13.81 -2.42
N ALA A 99 8.77 14.93 -1.95
CA ALA A 99 9.54 16.14 -1.68
C ALA A 99 10.41 16.01 -0.43
N GLU A 100 11.59 16.64 -0.41
CA GLU A 100 12.53 16.57 0.72
C GLU A 100 11.90 17.01 2.05
N ALA A 101 11.03 18.03 2.03
CA ALA A 101 10.35 18.49 3.24
C ALA A 101 9.44 17.40 3.83
N ALA A 102 8.58 16.80 3.00
CA ALA A 102 7.65 15.75 3.43
C ALA A 102 8.38 14.48 3.93
N ILE A 103 9.48 14.11 3.27
CA ILE A 103 10.32 12.98 3.68
C ILE A 103 10.95 13.22 5.06
N ASN A 104 11.42 14.45 5.33
CA ASN A 104 11.97 14.79 6.65
C ASN A 104 10.88 14.86 7.72
N ASP A 105 9.72 15.42 7.40
CA ASP A 105 8.58 15.54 8.32
C ASP A 105 8.02 14.16 8.72
N HIS A 106 8.14 13.14 7.86
CA HIS A 106 7.63 11.77 8.10
C HIS A 106 8.76 10.73 8.18
N ALA A 107 9.97 11.15 8.62
CA ALA A 107 11.16 10.30 8.64
C ALA A 107 11.01 9.07 9.56
N PHE A 108 10.32 9.19 10.70
CA PHE A 108 10.13 8.09 11.65
C PHE A 108 9.14 7.06 11.11
N GLU A 109 8.04 7.52 10.55
CA GLU A 109 7.03 6.68 9.90
C GLU A 109 7.64 5.93 8.72
N LEU A 110 8.52 6.59 7.95
CA LEU A 110 9.29 5.94 6.89
C LEU A 110 10.22 4.86 7.44
N ILE A 111 10.93 5.11 8.54
CA ILE A 111 11.79 4.09 9.18
C ILE A 111 10.96 2.88 9.62
N PHE A 112 9.82 3.09 10.27
CA PHE A 112 8.93 1.99 10.67
C PHE A 112 8.38 1.25 9.47
N SER A 113 7.99 1.97 8.42
CA SER A 113 7.51 1.33 7.19
C SER A 113 8.60 0.51 6.49
N PHE A 114 9.87 0.89 6.64
CA PHE A 114 11.00 0.13 6.10
C PHE A 114 11.24 -1.14 6.92
N ASP A 115 11.04 -1.09 8.24
CA ASP A 115 11.11 -2.25 9.14
C ASP A 115 9.99 -3.27 8.86
N GLU A 116 8.82 -2.83 8.36
CA GLU A 116 7.75 -3.73 7.89
C GLU A 116 8.04 -4.40 6.54
N VAL A 117 9.03 -3.90 5.79
CA VAL A 117 9.43 -4.45 4.49
C VAL A 117 10.68 -5.32 4.62
N LEU A 118 11.56 -4.99 5.58
CA LEU A 118 12.84 -5.62 5.81
C LEU A 118 13.03 -5.93 7.29
N THR A 119 13.25 -7.20 7.60
CA THR A 119 13.58 -7.68 8.95
C THR A 119 14.88 -7.08 9.51
N ALA A 120 15.03 -7.17 10.83
CA ALA A 120 16.34 -7.09 11.48
C ALA A 120 17.24 -8.22 10.96
N GLY A 121 18.27 -7.87 10.19
CA GLY A 121 19.08 -8.81 9.41
C GLY A 121 18.89 -8.67 7.89
N GLY A 122 18.01 -7.77 7.44
CA GLY A 122 17.89 -7.30 6.05
C GLY A 122 17.37 -8.33 5.06
N TYR A 123 16.54 -9.26 5.55
CA TYR A 123 15.74 -10.15 4.71
C TYR A 123 14.40 -9.51 4.41
N LYS A 124 13.96 -9.65 3.16
CA LYS A 124 12.68 -9.15 2.68
C LYS A 124 11.52 -9.90 3.35
N GLU A 125 10.52 -9.17 3.79
CA GLU A 125 9.23 -9.72 4.20
C GLU A 125 8.20 -9.68 3.06
N GLU A 126 7.26 -10.63 3.07
CA GLU A 126 6.11 -10.61 2.16
C GLU A 126 5.04 -9.63 2.66
N ALA A 127 5.32 -8.34 2.53
CA ALA A 127 4.42 -7.27 2.93
C ALA A 127 3.70 -6.65 1.72
N THR A 128 2.43 -6.28 1.91
CA THR A 128 1.65 -5.47 0.95
C THR A 128 1.46 -4.06 1.52
N LEU A 129 1.27 -3.05 0.67
CA LEU A 129 1.03 -1.67 1.13
C LEU A 129 -0.12 -1.59 2.16
N SER A 130 -1.19 -2.36 1.97
CA SER A 130 -2.29 -2.41 2.92
C SER A 130 -1.89 -3.03 4.27
N SER A 131 -1.05 -4.07 4.25
CA SER A 131 -0.56 -4.69 5.49
C SER A 131 0.36 -3.73 6.24
N ILE A 132 1.26 -3.04 5.52
CA ILE A 132 2.16 -2.05 6.09
C ILE A 132 1.36 -0.95 6.78
N ARG A 133 0.32 -0.40 6.14
CA ARG A 133 -0.56 0.60 6.77
C ARG A 133 -1.20 0.08 8.06
N THR A 134 -1.76 -1.12 8.04
CA THR A 134 -2.39 -1.71 9.23
C THR A 134 -1.37 -1.92 10.36
N ASN A 135 -0.18 -2.40 10.03
CA ASN A 135 0.87 -2.64 11.00
C ASN A 135 1.40 -1.33 11.59
N LEU A 136 1.50 -0.27 10.79
CA LEU A 136 1.86 1.08 11.23
C LEU A 136 0.84 1.70 12.20
N LEU A 137 -0.41 1.24 12.24
CA LEU A 137 -1.38 1.67 13.27
C LEU A 137 -1.05 1.09 14.66
N MET A 138 -0.15 0.11 14.74
CA MET A 138 0.27 -0.57 15.97
C MET A 138 -0.91 -1.08 16.81
N ASP A 139 -2.07 -1.35 16.19
CA ASP A 139 -3.28 -1.76 16.89
C ASP A 139 -3.31 -3.29 17.06
N SER A 140 -2.87 -3.75 18.24
CA SER A 140 -2.91 -5.17 18.59
C SER A 140 -4.19 -5.56 19.33
N HIS A 141 -4.98 -6.44 18.71
CA HIS A 141 -6.16 -7.05 19.34
C HIS A 141 -5.79 -7.88 20.58
N GLU A 142 -4.63 -8.54 20.58
CA GLU A 142 -4.16 -9.32 21.73
C GLU A 142 -3.84 -8.42 22.92
N GLU A 143 -3.23 -7.25 22.68
CA GLU A 143 -2.96 -6.27 23.72
C GLU A 143 -4.26 -5.73 24.35
N LYS A 144 -5.23 -5.34 23.51
CA LYS A 144 -6.56 -4.90 23.97
C LYS A 144 -7.24 -5.94 24.85
N MET A 145 -7.22 -7.21 24.44
CA MET A 145 -7.77 -8.32 25.21
C MET A 145 -7.02 -8.52 26.54
N HIS A 146 -5.70 -8.39 26.53
CA HIS A 146 -4.88 -8.54 27.73
C HIS A 146 -5.12 -7.42 28.74
N ILE A 147 -5.23 -6.17 28.28
CA ILE A 147 -5.59 -5.01 29.10
C ILE A 147 -6.96 -5.23 29.73
N MET A 148 -7.97 -5.64 28.95
CA MET A 148 -9.32 -5.91 29.44
C MET A 148 -9.34 -7.02 30.51
N LEU A 149 -8.56 -8.09 30.31
CA LEU A 149 -8.45 -9.18 31.28
C LEU A 149 -7.78 -8.70 32.58
N MET A 150 -6.73 -7.88 32.48
CA MET A 150 -6.05 -7.28 33.63
C MET A 150 -6.96 -6.35 34.41
N GLU A 151 -7.74 -5.50 33.74
CA GLU A 151 -8.71 -4.63 34.39
C GLU A 151 -9.82 -5.44 35.09
N SER A 152 -10.35 -6.46 34.43
CA SER A 152 -11.34 -7.37 35.02
C SER A 152 -10.81 -8.04 36.30
N LYS A 153 -9.57 -8.57 36.26
CA LYS A 153 -8.93 -9.15 37.45
C LYS A 153 -8.70 -8.14 38.58
N LYS A 154 -8.29 -6.92 38.25
CA LYS A 154 -8.12 -5.83 39.24
C LYS A 154 -9.45 -5.46 39.88
N ALA A 155 -10.52 -5.34 39.09
CA ALA A 155 -11.86 -5.02 39.57
C ALA A 155 -12.40 -6.13 40.49
N GLU A 156 -12.24 -7.40 40.10
CA GLU A 156 -12.66 -8.54 40.90
C GLU A 156 -11.91 -8.60 42.25
N ALA A 157 -10.59 -8.39 42.24
CA ALA A 157 -9.78 -8.34 43.46
C ALA A 157 -10.22 -7.19 44.39
N ALA A 158 -10.52 -6.01 43.84
CA ALA A 158 -11.02 -4.88 44.61
C ALA A 158 -12.40 -5.14 45.24
N GLU A 159 -13.31 -5.80 44.52
CA GLU A 159 -14.62 -6.14 45.05
C GLU A 159 -14.52 -7.21 46.17
N GLN A 160 -13.66 -8.22 45.99
CA GLN A 160 -13.39 -9.22 47.03
C GLN A 160 -12.77 -8.59 48.29
N MET A 161 -11.82 -7.66 48.13
CA MET A 161 -11.24 -6.89 49.24
C MET A 161 -12.30 -6.09 49.99
N LYS A 162 -13.21 -5.41 49.26
CA LYS A 162 -14.30 -4.63 49.86
C LYS A 162 -15.29 -5.51 50.63
N LYS A 163 -15.64 -6.70 50.12
CA LYS A 163 -16.47 -7.68 50.83
C LYS A 163 -15.79 -8.14 52.12
N ARG A 164 -14.53 -8.58 52.05
CA ARG A 164 -13.75 -9.00 53.23
C ARG A 164 -13.60 -7.88 54.26
N GLN A 165 -13.40 -6.63 53.83
CA GLN A 165 -13.32 -5.48 54.73
C GLN A 165 -14.64 -5.27 55.49
N LYS A 166 -15.77 -5.43 54.79
CA LYS A 166 -17.09 -5.33 55.40
C LYS A 166 -17.34 -6.45 56.41
N ASP A 167 -16.98 -7.69 56.06
CA ASP A 167 -17.11 -8.86 56.95
C ASP A 167 -16.25 -8.73 58.21
N ILE A 168 -15.00 -8.26 58.07
CA ILE A 168 -14.11 -8.01 59.22
C ILE A 168 -14.70 -6.93 60.14
N ARG A 169 -15.24 -5.84 59.55
CA ARG A 169 -15.84 -4.74 60.31
C ARG A 169 -17.08 -5.19 61.08
N GLU A 170 -17.96 -5.98 60.46
CA GLU A 170 -19.14 -6.54 61.11
C GLU A 170 -18.74 -7.50 62.23
N ARG A 171 -17.73 -8.36 62.02
CA ARG A 171 -17.23 -9.28 63.05
C ARG A 171 -16.60 -8.52 64.23
N GLN A 172 -15.87 -7.44 64.00
CA GLN A 172 -15.35 -6.57 65.06
C GLN A 172 -16.48 -5.89 65.85
N MET A 173 -17.51 -5.40 65.17
CA MET A 173 -18.67 -4.76 65.82
C MET A 173 -19.48 -5.77 66.66
N GLN A 174 -19.64 -7.00 66.17
CA GLN A 174 -20.27 -8.08 66.93
C GLN A 174 -19.44 -8.49 68.16
N ALA A 175 -18.12 -8.59 68.03
CA ALA A 175 -17.23 -8.87 69.16
C ALA A 175 -17.28 -7.75 70.22
N MET A 176 -17.32 -6.48 69.80
CA MET A 176 -17.48 -5.34 70.71
C MET A 176 -18.83 -5.38 71.44
N LYS A 177 -19.91 -5.73 70.73
CA LYS A 177 -21.26 -5.88 71.31
C LYS A 177 -21.34 -7.06 72.28
N GLN A 178 -20.65 -8.16 71.99
CA GLN A 178 -20.55 -9.33 72.87
C GLN A 178 -19.73 -9.00 74.14
N ASN A 179 -18.67 -8.21 74.02
CA ASN A 179 -17.90 -7.73 75.17
C ASN A 179 -18.72 -6.75 76.05
N PHE A 180 -19.65 -6.00 75.44
CA PHE A 180 -20.59 -5.13 76.15
C PHE A 180 -21.75 -5.90 76.80
N MET A 181 -22.21 -7.01 76.21
CA MET A 181 -23.28 -7.85 76.76
C MET A 181 -22.79 -8.87 77.81
N ASN A 182 -21.53 -9.31 77.74
CA ASN A 182 -20.94 -10.18 78.76
C ASN A 182 -20.53 -9.41 80.04
N ASN A 183 -20.72 -8.08 80.07
CA ASN A 183 -20.36 -7.24 81.20
C ASN A 183 -21.49 -6.30 81.65
N GLY A 184 -22.64 -6.88 81.97
CA GLY A 184 -23.55 -6.34 83.00
C GLY A 184 -24.00 -7.55 83.84
N VAL A 185 -23.74 -7.65 85.13
CA VAL A 185 -24.17 -6.74 86.21
C VAL A 185 -23.31 -7.01 87.46
N GLY A 186 -22.87 -5.95 88.16
CA GLY A 186 -22.83 -5.96 89.63
C GLY A 186 -21.58 -5.43 90.33
N GLY A 187 -21.67 -4.18 90.82
CA GLY A 187 -21.11 -3.80 92.13
C GLY A 187 -19.82 -2.96 92.13
N GLY A 188 -19.96 -1.64 92.37
CA GLY A 188 -18.86 -0.73 92.75
C GLY A 188 -18.33 -0.96 94.18
N PRO A 189 -17.58 -0.04 94.81
CA PRO A 189 -17.34 1.36 94.45
C PRO A 189 -15.84 1.76 94.38
N GLY A 190 -15.48 2.45 93.31
CA GLY A 190 -14.22 3.20 93.17
C GLY A 190 -14.55 4.54 92.54
N MET A 191 -14.98 5.47 93.40
CA MET A 191 -15.30 6.86 93.09
C MET A 191 -14.09 7.64 92.50
N PRO A 192 -14.29 8.83 91.91
CA PRO A 192 -14.27 9.01 90.45
C PRO A 192 -13.63 10.38 90.05
N SER A 193 -14.01 10.88 88.86
CA SER A 193 -13.87 12.28 88.37
C SER A 193 -12.54 12.59 87.67
N GLY A 194 -12.50 12.95 86.39
CA GLY A 194 -13.57 13.23 85.43
C GLY A 194 -12.96 13.58 84.08
N GLY A 195 -13.79 13.55 83.03
CA GLY A 195 -13.41 14.04 81.70
C GLY A 195 -13.91 13.14 80.58
N MET A 196 -15.23 13.00 80.47
CA MET A 196 -15.87 12.63 79.22
C MET A 196 -16.00 13.88 78.35
N GLU A 197 -16.11 13.64 77.04
CA GLU A 197 -16.31 14.58 75.93
C GLU A 197 -15.01 14.96 75.20
N GLY A 198 -14.90 14.84 73.88
CA GLY A 198 -16.00 14.71 72.94
C GLY A 198 -15.58 14.50 71.49
N PHE A 199 -16.64 14.56 70.71
CA PHE A 199 -16.77 14.39 69.29
C PHE A 199 -15.93 15.43 68.51
N GLY A 200 -15.05 14.95 67.62
CA GLY A 200 -14.73 15.57 66.34
C GLY A 200 -13.78 16.78 66.31
N GLY A 201 -12.89 16.76 65.31
CA GLY A 201 -12.45 17.98 64.63
C GLY A 201 -10.96 18.29 64.68
N GLY A 202 -10.33 18.23 63.50
CA GLY A 202 -9.54 19.34 62.98
C GLY A 202 -8.19 19.67 63.64
N GLY A 203 -7.12 19.40 62.90
CA GLY A 203 -6.16 20.44 62.49
C GLY A 203 -5.39 21.26 63.53
N GLY A 204 -4.06 21.12 63.48
CA GLY A 204 -3.23 22.26 63.08
C GLY A 204 -2.45 23.04 64.14
N GLY A 205 -1.19 22.65 64.32
CA GLY A 205 -0.01 23.53 64.38
C GLY A 205 0.31 24.27 65.70
N PRO A 206 1.54 24.80 65.87
CA PRO A 206 2.55 25.05 64.83
C PRO A 206 3.98 24.48 65.09
N ALA A 207 4.69 24.30 63.98
CA ALA A 207 6.12 24.56 63.75
C ALA A 207 7.21 24.10 64.77
N GLY A 208 8.13 23.27 64.25
CA GLY A 208 9.57 23.61 64.30
C GLY A 208 10.56 22.53 64.77
N GLY A 209 11.34 21.97 63.82
CA GLY A 209 12.71 21.45 64.03
C GLY A 209 12.91 19.94 63.85
N PHE A 210 13.29 19.46 62.64
CA PHE A 210 14.66 19.01 62.24
C PHE A 210 15.17 17.77 63.00
N ALA A 211 15.72 16.67 62.46
CA ALA A 211 16.22 16.17 61.16
C ALA A 211 16.37 14.63 61.32
N GLY A 212 16.63 13.74 60.37
CA GLY A 212 17.00 13.80 58.96
C GLY A 212 17.08 12.35 58.43
N PHE A 213 16.80 12.21 57.14
CA PHE A 213 16.81 10.99 56.35
C PHE A 213 18.23 10.40 56.19
N GLY A 214 18.28 9.09 55.92
CA GLY A 214 19.51 8.37 55.66
C GLY A 214 20.03 8.42 54.22
N SER A 215 21.01 7.52 54.02
CA SER A 215 21.46 6.89 52.78
C SER A 215 22.27 7.74 51.79
N ASP A 216 23.55 7.34 51.75
CA ASP A 216 24.41 7.10 50.61
C ASP A 216 25.19 8.25 49.95
N SER A 217 26.50 8.15 50.19
CA SER A 217 27.56 8.78 49.41
C SER A 217 28.38 7.68 48.72
N ALA A 218 28.51 7.84 47.39
CA ALA A 218 29.53 7.33 46.46
C ALA A 218 29.67 5.82 46.18
N PRO A 219 29.87 5.48 44.89
CA PRO A 219 31.09 4.78 44.51
C PRO A 219 31.85 5.42 43.32
N PRO A 220 33.16 5.12 43.15
CA PRO A 220 34.02 5.58 42.05
C PRO A 220 34.04 4.58 40.85
N PRO A 221 34.80 4.84 39.76
CA PRO A 221 34.50 4.33 38.42
C PRO A 221 35.25 3.03 38.04
N GLY A 222 34.64 2.25 37.14
CA GLY A 222 35.24 1.10 36.42
C GLY A 222 34.13 0.50 35.54
N GLY A 223 34.25 0.30 34.24
CA GLY A 223 35.31 -0.42 33.53
C GLY A 223 34.61 -1.61 32.85
N PHE A 224 34.41 -1.52 31.53
CA PHE A 224 33.78 -2.55 30.70
C PHE A 224 34.61 -3.84 30.68
N ASP A 225 33.96 -5.01 30.75
CA ASP A 225 34.49 -6.24 30.13
C ASP A 225 33.35 -7.16 29.65
N TYR A 226 33.51 -7.69 28.44
CA TYR A 226 32.56 -8.52 27.69
C TYR A 226 32.85 -10.01 27.92
N GLY A 227 31.83 -10.78 28.33
CA GLY A 227 31.89 -12.25 28.42
C GLY A 227 30.69 -12.92 27.75
N LYS A 228 30.96 -13.66 26.67
CA LYS A 228 30.09 -14.44 25.75
C LYS A 228 28.84 -15.13 26.37
N PRO A 229 27.69 -15.20 25.66
CA PRO A 229 26.67 -16.21 25.88
C PRO A 229 26.98 -17.52 25.14
N ALA A 230 26.84 -18.65 25.85
CA ALA A 230 26.88 -20.01 25.31
C ALA A 230 25.46 -20.47 24.86
N GLU A 231 25.41 -21.34 23.87
CA GLU A 231 24.19 -21.94 23.27
C GLU A 231 23.32 -22.72 24.28
N PRO A 232 21.99 -22.78 24.09
CA PRO A 232 21.10 -23.60 24.91
C PRO A 232 20.95 -25.03 24.36
N GLU A 233 21.08 -26.02 25.25
CA GLU A 233 20.69 -27.44 25.07
C GLU A 233 19.21 -27.68 25.46
N PRO A 234 18.57 -28.76 24.97
CA PRO A 234 17.11 -28.94 25.00
C PRO A 234 16.62 -29.63 26.29
N VAL A 235 15.34 -29.42 26.62
CA VAL A 235 14.66 -30.19 27.69
C VAL A 235 13.33 -30.77 27.23
N ASP A 236 13.12 -31.99 27.73
CA ASP A 236 12.25 -33.08 27.30
C ASP A 236 10.85 -33.05 27.95
N GLU A 237 9.95 -33.90 27.44
CA GLU A 237 8.48 -33.90 27.60
C GLU A 237 7.88 -34.31 28.98
N GLY A 238 6.65 -33.83 29.24
CA GLY A 238 5.53 -34.60 29.83
C GLY A 238 4.81 -33.99 31.06
N PRO A 239 3.55 -34.36 31.41
CA PRO A 239 2.60 -35.31 30.79
C PRO A 239 1.13 -34.81 30.60
N LYS A 240 0.32 -35.61 29.88
CA LYS A 240 -1.13 -35.45 29.58
C LYS A 240 -2.06 -35.97 30.70
N VAL A 241 -3.26 -35.38 30.83
CA VAL A 241 -4.46 -36.07 31.40
C VAL A 241 -5.77 -35.63 30.71
N ILE A 242 -6.71 -36.58 30.63
CA ILE A 242 -7.97 -36.64 29.87
C ILE A 242 -9.19 -36.43 30.80
N ALA A 243 -10.28 -35.78 30.33
CA ALA A 243 -11.71 -36.13 30.56
C ALA A 243 -12.64 -34.96 30.11
N LYS A 244 -13.55 -35.11 29.13
CA LYS A 244 -14.90 -35.72 29.15
C LYS A 244 -16.05 -34.71 29.46
N GLY A 245 -16.63 -34.17 28.38
CA GLY A 245 -18.08 -33.98 28.09
C GLY A 245 -19.00 -33.17 29.02
N MET A 246 -19.75 -32.22 28.43
CA MET A 246 -21.23 -32.17 28.45
C MET A 246 -21.78 -31.11 27.49
N SER A 247 -22.86 -31.46 26.79
CA SER A 247 -23.67 -30.64 25.87
C SER A 247 -24.94 -30.11 26.56
N LEU A 248 -25.67 -29.23 25.85
CA LEU A 248 -26.98 -28.57 26.09
C LEU A 248 -26.79 -27.06 26.31
N GLY A 249 -27.42 -26.13 25.59
CA GLY A 249 -28.55 -26.19 24.68
C GLY A 249 -29.49 -25.01 24.95
N GLY A 250 -29.59 -24.07 23.99
CA GLY A 250 -30.85 -23.42 23.61
C GLY A 250 -31.46 -22.25 24.41
N VAL A 251 -31.56 -21.13 23.69
CA VAL A 251 -32.69 -20.17 23.60
C VAL A 251 -32.69 -18.94 24.52
N GLY A 252 -32.75 -17.74 23.90
CA GLY A 252 -33.48 -16.60 24.47
C GLY A 252 -33.01 -15.19 24.09
N LYS A 253 -33.52 -14.65 22.97
CA LYS A 253 -33.38 -13.26 22.47
C LYS A 253 -33.70 -12.18 23.53
N LYS A 254 -32.86 -11.13 23.58
CA LYS A 254 -33.21 -9.69 23.66
C LYS A 254 -31.97 -8.84 23.98
N LYS A 255 -31.33 -8.22 22.97
CA LYS A 255 -30.53 -6.99 23.19
C LYS A 255 -30.21 -6.20 21.90
N ASP A 256 -31.23 -5.84 21.12
CA ASP A 256 -31.06 -4.99 19.92
C ASP A 256 -31.35 -3.50 20.12
N ASN A 257 -31.50 -2.99 21.35
CA ASN A 257 -31.98 -1.61 21.58
C ASN A 257 -31.00 -0.66 22.28
N MET A 258 -29.68 -0.92 22.24
CA MET A 258 -28.68 0.00 22.79
C MET A 258 -27.53 0.35 21.83
N MET A 259 -27.38 -0.38 20.71
CA MET A 259 -26.36 -0.09 19.69
C MET A 259 -26.85 0.89 18.62
N ALA A 260 -28.17 0.99 18.42
CA ALA A 260 -28.80 1.94 17.50
C ALA A 260 -28.86 3.39 18.03
N ALA A 261 -28.61 3.61 19.33
CA ALA A 261 -28.67 4.94 19.96
C ALA A 261 -27.30 5.64 20.09
N MET A 262 -26.20 4.95 19.77
CA MET A 262 -24.84 5.54 19.68
C MET A 262 -24.40 5.79 18.23
N ALA A 263 -25.13 5.26 17.24
CA ALA A 263 -24.85 5.46 15.82
C ALA A 263 -25.49 6.73 15.23
N ALA A 264 -26.12 7.57 16.07
CA ALA A 264 -26.89 8.75 15.63
C ALA A 264 -26.27 10.11 15.99
N GLU A 265 -25.13 10.16 16.69
CA GLU A 265 -24.40 11.40 16.95
C GLU A 265 -22.89 11.16 16.90
N ASP A 266 -22.33 11.02 15.70
CA ASP A 266 -20.99 11.58 15.43
C ASP A 266 -20.85 11.87 13.93
N ASN A 267 -21.33 13.07 13.59
CA ASN A 267 -21.20 13.67 12.27
C ASN A 267 -19.85 14.39 12.19
N LEU A 268 -18.81 13.67 11.80
CA LEU A 268 -17.55 14.27 11.33
C LEU A 268 -17.06 13.60 10.04
N GLY A 269 -17.96 13.51 9.06
CA GLY A 269 -17.66 13.11 7.69
C GLY A 269 -17.60 14.32 6.78
N SER A 270 -16.52 15.10 6.82
CA SER A 270 -16.15 16.04 5.73
C SER A 270 -14.73 16.59 5.91
N LEU A 271 -13.68 15.76 5.81
CA LEU A 271 -12.34 16.25 5.42
C LEU A 271 -11.33 15.18 4.96
N LEU A 272 -11.69 13.91 4.78
CA LEU A 272 -10.70 12.88 4.47
C LEU A 272 -11.22 11.90 3.41
N GLY A 273 -10.82 12.11 2.16
CA GLY A 273 -11.10 11.20 1.06
C GLY A 273 -10.06 11.32 -0.04
N GLY A 274 -9.37 10.22 -0.35
CA GLY A 274 -8.44 10.18 -1.48
C GLY A 274 -7.50 8.98 -1.50
N GLY A 275 -8.05 7.75 -1.55
CA GLY A 275 -7.27 6.55 -1.84
C GLY A 275 -6.90 6.48 -3.32
N ALA A 276 -5.60 6.50 -3.63
CA ALA A 276 -5.08 6.37 -4.99
C ALA A 276 -5.06 4.90 -5.44
N LYS A 277 -6.01 4.54 -6.32
CA LYS A 277 -5.88 3.43 -7.27
C LYS A 277 -5.09 3.94 -8.48
N GLY A 278 -4.25 3.08 -9.06
CA GLY A 278 -3.46 3.39 -10.24
C GLY A 278 -4.34 3.81 -11.42
N GLY A 279 -4.25 5.09 -11.77
CA GLY A 279 -4.48 5.64 -13.09
C GLY A 279 -3.22 6.41 -13.46
N ALA A 280 -2.91 6.48 -14.75
CA ALA A 280 -1.83 7.31 -15.29
C ALA A 280 -1.81 8.65 -14.57
N SER A 281 -0.69 8.96 -13.90
CA SER A 281 -0.49 10.28 -13.32
C SER A 281 -0.51 11.27 -14.48
N ASP A 282 -1.56 12.07 -14.53
CA ASP A 282 -1.69 13.20 -15.42
C ASP A 282 -0.60 14.22 -15.06
N LEU A 283 0.60 13.99 -15.60
CA LEU A 283 1.81 14.79 -15.37
C LEU A 283 1.59 16.25 -15.79
N PHE A 284 0.60 16.50 -16.65
CA PHE A 284 0.31 17.78 -17.28
C PHE A 284 -1.01 18.40 -16.81
N GLY A 285 -1.81 17.74 -15.96
CA GLY A 285 -3.05 18.31 -15.43
C GLY A 285 -4.07 18.71 -16.50
N LEU A 286 -4.04 18.05 -17.66
CA LEU A 286 -4.91 18.32 -18.80
C LEU A 286 -6.09 17.34 -18.87
N GLY A 287 -6.06 16.24 -18.11
CA GLY A 287 -7.14 15.28 -18.04
C GLY A 287 -8.31 15.79 -17.20
N THR A 288 -9.53 15.52 -17.65
CA THR A 288 -10.72 15.82 -16.85
C THR A 288 -10.73 14.97 -15.57
N ALA A 289 -10.84 15.62 -14.41
CA ALA A 289 -10.99 14.94 -13.13
C ALA A 289 -12.30 14.13 -13.13
N THR A 290 -12.20 12.82 -13.30
CA THR A 290 -13.34 11.91 -13.15
C THR A 290 -13.70 11.88 -11.67
N ALA A 291 -14.88 12.40 -11.34
CA ALA A 291 -15.41 12.38 -9.98
C ALA A 291 -15.40 10.95 -9.42
N ALA A 292 -14.90 10.80 -8.20
CA ALA A 292 -14.92 9.52 -7.50
C ALA A 292 -16.37 8.99 -7.45
N PRO A 293 -16.63 7.73 -7.84
CA PRO A 293 -17.97 7.18 -7.76
C PRO A 293 -18.38 7.14 -6.28
N ALA A 294 -19.55 7.71 -5.99
CA ALA A 294 -20.20 7.58 -4.70
C ALA A 294 -20.33 6.09 -4.35
N ALA A 295 -20.06 5.73 -3.09
CA ALA A 295 -20.08 4.35 -2.59
C ALA A 295 -21.41 3.65 -2.94
N ALA A 296 -21.39 2.86 -4.02
CA ALA A 296 -22.51 2.05 -4.46
C ALA A 296 -22.74 0.89 -3.48
N PRO A 297 -23.98 0.36 -3.37
CA PRO A 297 -24.27 -0.80 -2.52
C PRO A 297 -23.35 -1.98 -2.90
N SER A 298 -22.73 -2.63 -1.91
CA SER A 298 -21.79 -3.74 -2.13
C SER A 298 -22.49 -4.89 -2.86
N THR A 299 -22.29 -4.98 -4.18
CA THR A 299 -22.73 -6.12 -4.98
C THR A 299 -22.03 -7.39 -4.48
N PRO A 300 -22.65 -8.58 -4.57
CA PRO A 300 -22.04 -9.85 -4.18
C PRO A 300 -20.65 -10.11 -4.78
N LEU A 301 -20.38 -9.58 -5.98
CA LEU A 301 -19.09 -9.69 -6.64
C LEU A 301 -18.81 -8.47 -7.56
N SER A 302 -17.54 -8.25 -7.83
CA SER A 302 -17.07 -7.27 -8.82
C SER A 302 -16.21 -7.97 -9.88
N LEU A 303 -16.40 -7.58 -11.14
CA LEU A 303 -15.68 -8.07 -12.31
C LEU A 303 -14.88 -6.92 -12.93
N VAL A 304 -13.63 -7.19 -13.29
CA VAL A 304 -12.76 -6.23 -13.96
C VAL A 304 -12.21 -6.87 -15.23
N LEU A 305 -12.50 -6.27 -16.38
CA LEU A 305 -11.87 -6.59 -17.64
C LEU A 305 -10.82 -5.52 -17.95
N GLU A 306 -9.55 -5.89 -17.93
CA GLU A 306 -8.46 -4.93 -18.15
C GLU A 306 -7.58 -5.43 -19.28
N GLU A 307 -7.28 -4.55 -20.23
CA GLU A 307 -6.26 -4.76 -21.26
C GLU A 307 -5.12 -3.75 -21.10
N LYS A 308 -3.91 -4.25 -21.32
CA LYS A 308 -2.68 -3.48 -21.32
C LYS A 308 -2.00 -3.60 -22.66
N LEU A 309 -1.67 -2.45 -23.25
CA LEU A 309 -1.04 -2.38 -24.56
C LEU A 309 0.46 -2.05 -24.41
N THR A 310 1.31 -2.81 -25.12
CA THR A 310 2.74 -2.55 -25.26
C THR A 310 3.07 -2.35 -26.74
N VAL A 311 3.55 -1.17 -27.12
CA VAL A 311 3.92 -0.83 -28.51
C VAL A 311 5.31 -0.22 -28.57
N SER A 312 6.10 -0.67 -29.54
CA SER A 312 7.35 -0.05 -30.00
C SER A 312 7.23 0.22 -31.49
N MET A 313 7.47 1.48 -31.88
CA MET A 313 7.49 1.91 -33.27
C MET A 313 8.77 2.69 -33.56
N ASN A 314 9.16 2.73 -34.82
CA ASN A 314 10.24 3.58 -35.30
C ASN A 314 9.74 5.02 -35.52
N ARG A 315 10.68 5.92 -35.81
CA ARG A 315 10.43 7.35 -36.02
C ARG A 315 9.52 7.70 -37.20
N GLU A 316 9.42 6.81 -38.17
CA GLU A 316 8.62 6.96 -39.40
C GLU A 316 7.21 6.35 -39.25
N GLY A 317 6.81 5.95 -38.04
CA GLY A 317 5.51 5.32 -37.76
C GLY A 317 5.42 3.83 -38.09
N GLY A 318 6.53 3.20 -38.47
CA GLY A 318 6.62 1.75 -38.66
C GLY A 318 6.57 1.00 -37.34
N ILE A 319 5.63 0.06 -37.21
CA ILE A 319 5.41 -0.70 -35.97
C ILE A 319 6.43 -1.84 -35.90
N GLU A 320 7.29 -1.83 -34.88
CA GLU A 320 8.29 -2.89 -34.66
C GLU A 320 7.73 -4.04 -33.81
N SER A 321 6.92 -3.71 -32.81
CA SER A 321 6.18 -4.69 -32.00
C SER A 321 4.94 -4.06 -31.38
N ALA A 322 3.85 -4.83 -31.34
CA ALA A 322 2.63 -4.45 -30.65
C ALA A 322 1.98 -5.69 -30.01
N GLU A 323 1.75 -5.62 -28.70
CA GLU A 323 1.19 -6.70 -27.90
C GLU A 323 0.12 -6.16 -26.94
N VAL A 324 -1.05 -6.79 -26.94
CA VAL A 324 -2.13 -6.57 -25.98
C VAL A 324 -2.15 -7.74 -25.00
N LYS A 325 -2.12 -7.46 -23.70
CA LYS A 325 -2.32 -8.45 -22.63
C LYS A 325 -3.55 -8.08 -21.83
N GLY A 326 -4.52 -8.98 -21.77
CA GLY A 326 -5.74 -8.76 -21.01
C GLY A 326 -6.02 -9.79 -19.93
N ASN A 327 -6.85 -9.38 -18.97
CA ASN A 327 -7.29 -10.22 -17.87
C ASN A 327 -8.76 -9.94 -17.51
N LEU A 328 -9.46 -11.02 -17.15
CA LEU A 328 -10.73 -10.97 -16.44
C LEU A 328 -10.45 -11.34 -14.99
N THR A 329 -10.69 -10.40 -14.09
CA THR A 329 -10.51 -10.56 -12.65
C THR A 329 -11.86 -10.55 -11.95
N LEU A 330 -12.07 -11.52 -11.06
CA LEU A 330 -13.25 -11.63 -10.21
C LEU A 330 -12.86 -11.38 -8.75
N THR A 331 -13.60 -10.52 -8.08
CA THR A 331 -13.54 -10.33 -6.62
C THR A 331 -14.89 -10.68 -6.03
N ALA A 332 -14.92 -11.71 -5.18
CA ALA A 332 -16.12 -12.03 -4.41
C ALA A 332 -16.19 -11.10 -3.20
N ASN A 333 -17.30 -10.38 -3.03
CA ASN A 333 -17.51 -9.46 -1.91
C ASN A 333 -18.32 -10.12 -0.78
N THR A 334 -19.07 -11.18 -1.09
CA THR A 334 -19.87 -11.96 -0.15
C THR A 334 -19.73 -13.47 -0.39
N ASP A 335 -20.22 -14.29 0.55
CA ASP A 335 -20.28 -15.75 0.41
C ASP A 335 -21.16 -16.22 -0.76
N ASP A 336 -22.15 -15.42 -1.16
CA ASP A 336 -22.96 -15.69 -2.34
C ASP A 336 -22.17 -15.42 -3.63
N GLY A 337 -21.40 -14.33 -3.65
CA GLY A 337 -20.46 -14.04 -4.75
C GLY A 337 -19.34 -15.06 -4.87
N ALA A 338 -18.92 -15.67 -3.75
CA ALA A 338 -17.96 -16.77 -3.77
C ALA A 338 -18.46 -17.96 -4.61
N LYS A 339 -19.77 -18.15 -4.73
CA LYS A 339 -20.39 -19.25 -5.49
C LYS A 339 -20.70 -18.88 -6.93
N ALA A 340 -20.19 -17.77 -7.44
CA ALA A 340 -20.48 -17.28 -8.78
C ALA A 340 -19.97 -18.22 -9.89
N ILE A 341 -20.72 -18.25 -10.98
CA ILE A 341 -20.36 -18.80 -12.28
C ILE A 341 -20.49 -17.64 -13.26
N VAL A 342 -19.40 -17.30 -13.94
CA VAL A 342 -19.38 -16.22 -14.94
C VAL A 342 -19.46 -16.84 -16.33
N ALA A 343 -20.51 -16.56 -17.08
CA ALA A 343 -20.64 -17.00 -18.46
C ALA A 343 -20.05 -15.93 -19.39
N VAL A 344 -19.03 -16.30 -20.17
CA VAL A 344 -18.48 -15.44 -21.22
C VAL A 344 -18.98 -15.88 -22.60
N ASN A 345 -19.03 -14.95 -23.56
CA ASN A 345 -19.40 -15.19 -24.96
C ASN A 345 -18.34 -16.00 -25.75
N ARG A 346 -18.00 -17.20 -25.26
CA ARG A 346 -16.96 -18.07 -25.84
C ARG A 346 -17.11 -18.31 -27.37
N PRO A 347 -18.30 -18.48 -27.95
CA PRO A 347 -18.45 -18.63 -29.40
C PRO A 347 -17.98 -17.41 -30.20
N GLU A 348 -18.21 -16.20 -29.69
CA GLU A 348 -17.77 -14.96 -30.35
C GLU A 348 -16.25 -14.80 -30.25
N ILE A 349 -15.68 -15.08 -29.09
CA ILE A 349 -14.22 -15.16 -28.91
C ILE A 349 -13.62 -16.17 -29.88
N ALA A 350 -14.24 -17.35 -30.06
CA ALA A 350 -13.75 -18.38 -30.99
C ALA A 350 -13.80 -17.93 -32.46
N ALA A 351 -14.78 -17.11 -32.82
CA ALA A 351 -14.98 -16.65 -34.19
C ALA A 351 -14.04 -15.49 -34.56
N LYS A 352 -13.80 -14.56 -33.62
CA LYS A 352 -13.03 -13.33 -33.86
C LYS A 352 -11.56 -13.41 -33.42
N CYS A 353 -11.23 -14.27 -32.46
CA CYS A 353 -9.88 -14.39 -31.90
C CYS A 353 -9.22 -15.69 -32.37
N THR A 354 -8.77 -15.70 -33.63
CA THR A 354 -8.26 -16.91 -34.30
C THR A 354 -6.72 -16.96 -34.29
N THR A 355 -6.07 -16.16 -35.14
CA THR A 355 -4.61 -16.10 -35.28
C THR A 355 -4.02 -15.11 -34.27
N ASP A 356 -2.81 -15.38 -33.75
CA ASP A 356 -2.07 -14.48 -32.84
C ASP A 356 -2.69 -14.24 -31.46
N TRP A 357 -3.86 -14.84 -31.19
CA TRP A 357 -4.51 -14.84 -29.89
C TRP A 357 -4.11 -16.05 -29.05
N SER A 358 -3.92 -15.84 -27.75
CA SER A 358 -3.72 -16.90 -26.76
C SER A 358 -4.64 -16.68 -25.58
N PHE A 359 -5.25 -17.75 -25.05
CA PHE A 359 -6.15 -17.71 -23.90
C PHE A 359 -5.72 -18.72 -22.84
N ALA A 360 -5.68 -18.29 -21.60
CA ALA A 360 -5.32 -19.13 -20.46
C ALA A 360 -6.28 -18.92 -19.28
N THR A 361 -6.90 -20.00 -18.81
CA THR A 361 -7.66 -19.99 -17.55
C THR A 361 -6.73 -20.17 -16.36
N HIS A 362 -7.10 -19.62 -15.21
CA HIS A 362 -6.36 -19.84 -13.97
C HIS A 362 -6.31 -21.34 -13.61
N PRO A 363 -5.22 -21.88 -13.00
CA PRO A 363 -5.09 -23.32 -12.72
C PRO A 363 -6.23 -23.93 -11.89
N LYS A 364 -6.87 -23.11 -11.05
CA LYS A 364 -8.02 -23.48 -10.22
C LYS A 364 -9.37 -23.37 -10.93
N VAL A 365 -9.46 -22.80 -12.13
CA VAL A 365 -10.70 -22.70 -12.94
C VAL A 365 -10.94 -23.99 -13.70
N ASP A 366 -12.19 -24.46 -13.80
CA ASP A 366 -12.57 -25.62 -14.58
C ASP A 366 -12.44 -25.35 -16.09
N LYS A 367 -11.23 -25.60 -16.60
CA LYS A 367 -10.88 -25.41 -18.02
C LYS A 367 -11.82 -26.18 -18.96
N ARG A 368 -12.25 -27.39 -18.61
CA ARG A 368 -13.11 -28.21 -19.48
C ARG A 368 -14.51 -27.60 -19.59
N ASN A 369 -15.05 -27.08 -18.49
CA ASN A 369 -16.34 -26.40 -18.50
C ASN A 369 -16.27 -25.09 -19.29
N TYR A 370 -15.22 -24.29 -19.07
CA TYR A 370 -14.98 -23.07 -19.83
C TYR A 370 -14.87 -23.32 -21.35
N GLU A 371 -14.08 -24.31 -21.76
CA GLU A 371 -13.90 -24.63 -23.19
C GLU A 371 -15.20 -25.08 -23.86
N LYS A 372 -16.07 -25.79 -23.13
CA LYS A 372 -17.32 -26.34 -23.68
C LYS A 372 -18.47 -25.33 -23.68
N THR A 373 -18.62 -24.53 -22.63
CA THR A 373 -19.82 -23.70 -22.43
C THR A 373 -19.53 -22.22 -22.20
N GLY A 374 -18.26 -21.81 -22.10
CA GLY A 374 -17.90 -20.45 -21.71
C GLY A 374 -18.07 -20.14 -20.23
N ASN A 375 -18.37 -21.14 -19.39
CA ASN A 375 -18.59 -20.92 -17.97
C ASN A 375 -17.28 -20.95 -17.18
N VAL A 376 -16.99 -19.86 -16.50
CA VAL A 376 -15.81 -19.67 -15.64
C VAL A 376 -16.23 -19.87 -14.19
N ALA A 377 -15.75 -20.97 -13.59
CA ALA A 377 -15.96 -21.32 -12.18
C ALA A 377 -14.75 -22.14 -11.67
N LEU A 378 -14.55 -22.20 -10.34
CA LEU A 378 -13.46 -22.99 -9.78
C LEU A 378 -13.76 -24.51 -9.81
N LYS A 379 -12.69 -25.30 -9.96
CA LYS A 379 -12.75 -26.77 -9.97
C LYS A 379 -13.27 -27.32 -8.63
N GLY A 380 -14.05 -28.39 -8.73
CA GLY A 380 -14.49 -29.16 -7.56
C GLY A 380 -15.53 -28.46 -6.68
N GLY A 381 -16.26 -27.48 -7.23
CA GLY A 381 -17.35 -26.78 -6.51
C GLY A 381 -16.86 -25.87 -5.38
N LYS A 382 -15.56 -25.53 -5.36
CA LYS A 382 -15.02 -24.57 -4.40
C LYS A 382 -15.47 -23.17 -4.76
N GLY A 383 -15.82 -22.36 -3.77
CA GLY A 383 -16.11 -20.94 -3.99
C GLY A 383 -14.84 -20.11 -4.17
N PHE A 384 -14.96 -18.95 -4.82
CA PHE A 384 -13.94 -17.92 -4.88
C PHE A 384 -13.63 -17.36 -3.47
N PRO A 385 -12.38 -16.99 -3.18
CA PRO A 385 -12.04 -16.37 -1.92
C PRO A 385 -12.70 -14.99 -1.80
N VAL A 386 -13.42 -14.76 -0.69
CA VAL A 386 -14.05 -13.46 -0.40
C VAL A 386 -12.98 -12.42 -0.10
N GLY A 387 -13.17 -11.20 -0.61
CA GLY A 387 -12.30 -10.04 -0.43
C GLY A 387 -10.98 -10.09 -1.22
N ARG A 388 -10.73 -11.14 -2.00
CA ARG A 388 -9.48 -11.30 -2.76
C ARG A 388 -9.74 -11.32 -4.28
N PRO A 389 -9.08 -10.45 -5.07
CA PRO A 389 -9.17 -10.51 -6.51
C PRO A 389 -8.48 -11.77 -7.05
N VAL A 390 -9.15 -12.45 -7.97
CA VAL A 390 -8.64 -13.63 -8.66
C VAL A 390 -8.75 -13.41 -10.17
N GLY A 391 -7.62 -13.34 -10.87
CA GLY A 391 -7.58 -13.38 -12.33
C GLY A 391 -8.01 -14.76 -12.82
N VAL A 392 -9.18 -14.86 -13.44
CA VAL A 392 -9.82 -16.14 -13.81
C VAL A 392 -9.57 -16.54 -15.26
N LEU A 393 -9.41 -15.56 -16.14
CA LEU A 393 -9.09 -15.73 -17.55
C LEU A 393 -8.08 -14.67 -17.95
N LYS A 394 -7.06 -15.05 -18.72
CA LYS A 394 -6.08 -14.15 -19.32
C LYS A 394 -6.06 -14.37 -20.82
N TRP A 395 -5.76 -13.32 -21.56
CA TRP A 395 -5.52 -13.40 -22.99
C TRP A 395 -4.33 -12.54 -23.39
N SER A 396 -3.74 -12.88 -24.52
CA SER A 396 -2.75 -12.05 -25.20
C SER A 396 -3.02 -12.05 -26.70
N TYR A 397 -2.73 -10.92 -27.34
CA TYR A 397 -2.78 -10.72 -28.77
C TYR A 397 -1.52 -9.99 -29.21
N SER A 398 -0.85 -10.47 -30.25
CA SER A 398 0.41 -9.87 -30.72
C SER A 398 0.43 -9.81 -32.23
N ALA A 399 0.22 -8.63 -32.79
CA ALA A 399 0.20 -8.39 -34.23
C ALA A 399 0.48 -6.90 -34.50
N GLU A 400 0.93 -6.55 -35.70
CA GLU A 400 1.22 -5.15 -36.06
C GLU A 400 -0.04 -4.26 -35.93
N ASP A 401 -1.22 -4.76 -36.31
CA ASP A 401 -2.50 -4.07 -36.20
C ASP A 401 -2.98 -3.85 -34.74
N ALA A 402 -2.22 -4.34 -33.75
CA ALA A 402 -2.50 -4.09 -32.35
C ALA A 402 -2.18 -2.65 -31.93
N ALA A 403 -1.41 -1.87 -32.71
CA ALA A 403 -1.18 -0.46 -32.44
C ALA A 403 -2.38 0.40 -32.93
N PRO A 404 -3.16 1.04 -32.04
CA PRO A 404 -4.36 1.77 -32.44
C PRO A 404 -4.07 3.12 -33.08
N ILE A 405 -2.91 3.72 -32.80
CA ILE A 405 -2.50 5.05 -33.26
C ILE A 405 -1.02 5.01 -33.68
N THR A 406 -0.67 5.43 -34.87
CA THR A 406 0.73 5.58 -35.31
C THR A 406 1.19 7.02 -35.08
N ILE A 407 2.47 7.19 -34.75
CA ILE A 407 3.10 8.50 -34.60
C ILE A 407 4.23 8.59 -35.61
N ASN A 408 4.28 9.70 -36.34
CA ASN A 408 5.33 10.02 -37.28
C ASN A 408 5.93 11.36 -36.88
N CYS A 409 7.25 11.41 -36.61
CA CYS A 409 7.91 12.58 -36.03
C CYS A 409 9.18 12.93 -36.79
N TRP A 410 9.21 14.11 -37.41
CA TRP A 410 10.29 14.61 -38.25
C TRP A 410 10.91 15.89 -37.66
N PRO A 411 11.95 15.77 -36.83
CA PRO A 411 12.79 16.90 -36.43
C PRO A 411 13.85 17.20 -37.49
N GLU A 412 13.93 18.45 -37.95
CA GLU A 412 14.88 18.96 -38.94
C GLU A 412 15.62 20.20 -38.40
N ASP A 413 16.95 20.25 -38.54
CA ASP A 413 17.73 21.47 -38.25
C ASP A 413 17.61 22.45 -39.43
N ASP A 414 17.30 23.71 -39.14
CA ASP A 414 17.20 24.81 -40.13
C ASP A 414 18.55 25.17 -40.79
N GLY A 415 19.62 24.41 -40.50
CA GLY A 415 20.93 24.52 -41.15
C GLY A 415 21.76 25.71 -40.68
N SER A 416 21.19 26.57 -39.84
CA SER A 416 21.86 27.67 -39.13
C SER A 416 22.45 27.23 -37.78
N GLY A 417 22.15 26.00 -37.32
CA GLY A 417 22.81 25.33 -36.19
C GLY A 417 22.34 25.78 -34.81
N GLY A 418 21.06 26.17 -34.67
CA GLY A 418 20.52 26.62 -33.39
C GLY A 418 19.01 26.54 -33.22
N VAL A 419 18.25 26.12 -34.23
CA VAL A 419 16.81 25.92 -34.17
C VAL A 419 16.48 24.62 -34.88
N VAL A 420 15.66 23.78 -34.25
CA VAL A 420 15.07 22.58 -34.86
C VAL A 420 13.60 22.87 -35.14
N ASN A 421 13.18 22.62 -36.38
CA ASN A 421 11.77 22.54 -36.77
C ASN A 421 11.30 21.11 -36.57
N VAL A 422 10.17 20.92 -35.90
CA VAL A 422 9.61 19.60 -35.61
C VAL A 422 8.20 19.54 -36.18
N ASN A 423 7.97 18.57 -37.06
CA ASN A 423 6.66 18.18 -37.53
C ASN A 423 6.31 16.81 -36.95
N ILE A 424 5.25 16.72 -36.16
CA ILE A 424 4.74 15.47 -35.62
C ILE A 424 3.26 15.29 -35.98
N GLU A 425 2.92 14.12 -36.47
CA GLU A 425 1.56 13.75 -36.84
C GLU A 425 1.18 12.40 -36.21
N PHE A 426 -0.12 12.20 -36.01
CA PHE A 426 -0.67 10.90 -35.65
C PHE A 426 -1.76 10.46 -36.62
N GLU A 427 -1.93 9.15 -36.75
CA GLU A 427 -3.03 8.53 -37.49
C GLU A 427 -3.65 7.38 -36.68
N LEU A 428 -4.98 7.34 -36.60
CA LEU A 428 -5.77 6.31 -35.94
C LEU A 428 -5.97 5.12 -36.89
N ASN A 429 -5.24 4.03 -36.65
CA ASN A 429 -5.35 2.80 -37.45
C ASN A 429 -6.63 2.01 -37.15
N ARG A 430 -7.14 2.14 -35.92
CA ARG A 430 -8.29 1.39 -35.39
C ARG A 430 -9.50 2.31 -35.25
N THR A 431 -10.22 2.55 -36.35
CA THR A 431 -11.37 3.47 -36.38
C THR A 431 -12.58 3.00 -35.58
N ASP A 432 -12.64 1.73 -35.19
CA ASP A 432 -13.65 1.17 -34.29
C ASP A 432 -13.35 1.45 -32.80
N MET A 433 -12.23 2.10 -32.49
CA MET A 433 -11.85 2.49 -31.13
C MET A 433 -12.08 3.98 -30.88
N VAL A 434 -12.39 4.28 -29.63
CA VAL A 434 -12.45 5.65 -29.11
C VAL A 434 -11.37 5.77 -28.05
N LEU A 435 -10.35 6.58 -28.33
CA LEU A 435 -9.28 6.88 -27.40
C LEU A 435 -9.64 8.16 -26.64
N ARG A 436 -9.49 8.16 -25.32
CA ARG A 436 -9.78 9.29 -24.43
C ARG A 436 -8.53 9.71 -23.68
N ASP A 437 -8.45 11.00 -23.34
CA ASP A 437 -7.30 11.59 -22.65
C ASP A 437 -5.97 11.25 -23.37
N VAL A 438 -5.92 11.42 -24.69
CA VAL A 438 -4.74 11.09 -25.49
C VAL A 438 -3.66 12.13 -25.24
N ASN A 439 -2.50 11.68 -24.77
CA ASN A 439 -1.33 12.50 -24.49
C ASN A 439 -0.13 11.93 -25.24
N ILE A 440 0.36 12.68 -26.23
CA ILE A 440 1.59 12.39 -26.97
C ILE A 440 2.68 13.28 -26.37
N VAL A 441 3.66 12.66 -25.73
CA VAL A 441 4.68 13.33 -24.92
C VAL A 441 6.04 13.13 -25.54
N LEU A 442 6.71 14.21 -25.92
CA LEU A 442 8.04 14.18 -26.53
C LEU A 442 9.04 15.02 -25.72
N PRO A 443 10.27 14.55 -25.49
CA PRO A 443 11.35 15.38 -24.97
C PRO A 443 11.72 16.47 -25.99
N LEU A 444 12.23 17.61 -25.52
CA LEU A 444 12.62 18.74 -26.36
C LEU A 444 14.14 18.92 -26.46
N GLY A 445 14.93 18.25 -25.63
CA GLY A 445 16.38 18.46 -25.52
C GLY A 445 16.79 19.81 -24.91
N THR A 446 15.83 20.68 -24.62
CA THR A 446 16.00 21.98 -23.98
C THR A 446 14.90 22.23 -22.95
N THR A 447 15.11 23.20 -22.08
CA THR A 447 14.09 23.74 -21.16
C THR A 447 13.40 24.98 -21.72
N ASP A 448 13.83 25.47 -22.88
CA ASP A 448 13.23 26.61 -23.55
C ASP A 448 11.87 26.24 -24.15
N PRO A 449 10.89 27.15 -24.12
CA PRO A 449 9.56 26.86 -24.66
C PRO A 449 9.59 26.69 -26.18
N PRO A 450 8.86 25.70 -26.73
CA PRO A 450 8.70 25.58 -28.17
C PRO A 450 7.80 26.71 -28.70
N ALA A 451 8.12 27.21 -29.88
CA ALA A 451 7.31 28.15 -30.64
C ALA A 451 6.37 27.36 -31.56
N ILE A 452 5.11 27.20 -31.13
CA ILE A 452 4.09 26.47 -31.90
C ILE A 452 3.70 27.27 -33.14
N GLU A 453 3.82 26.65 -34.31
CA GLU A 453 3.47 27.22 -35.62
C GLU A 453 2.05 26.81 -36.02
N ALA A 454 1.73 25.52 -35.90
CA ALA A 454 0.41 24.95 -36.15
C ALA A 454 0.14 23.80 -35.18
N ILE A 455 -1.12 23.63 -34.77
CA ILE A 455 -1.52 22.56 -33.85
C ILE A 455 -2.99 22.19 -34.04
N ASP A 456 -3.24 20.89 -34.14
CA ASP A 456 -4.54 20.28 -33.86
C ASP A 456 -4.57 19.85 -32.39
N GLY A 457 -5.55 20.27 -31.60
CA GLY A 457 -5.61 19.94 -30.16
C GLY A 457 -4.90 20.96 -29.26
N GLU A 458 -4.44 20.52 -28.09
CA GLU A 458 -3.85 21.39 -27.06
C GLU A 458 -2.40 20.99 -26.76
N HIS A 459 -1.58 21.93 -26.29
CA HIS A 459 -0.22 21.62 -25.85
C HIS A 459 0.09 22.18 -24.47
N LYS A 460 1.03 21.52 -23.78
CA LYS A 460 1.62 22.03 -22.55
C LYS A 460 3.10 21.69 -22.50
N HIS A 461 3.90 22.70 -22.22
CA HIS A 461 5.34 22.57 -22.01
C HIS A 461 5.64 22.46 -20.50
N ASP A 462 6.49 21.50 -20.11
CA ASP A 462 7.10 21.39 -18.78
C ASP A 462 8.58 21.81 -18.86
N PRO A 463 8.93 23.07 -18.54
CA PRO A 463 10.31 23.56 -18.57
C PRO A 463 11.24 22.84 -17.59
N ALA A 464 10.72 22.28 -16.50
CA ALA A 464 11.55 21.63 -15.49
C ALA A 464 12.10 20.28 -15.98
N ARG A 465 11.36 19.63 -16.88
CA ARG A 465 11.75 18.34 -17.48
C ARG A 465 12.17 18.46 -18.95
N GLY A 466 11.93 19.61 -19.59
CA GLY A 466 12.18 19.81 -21.02
C GLY A 466 11.29 18.91 -21.89
N MET A 467 10.00 18.82 -21.54
CA MET A 467 9.03 17.94 -22.20
C MET A 467 7.87 18.75 -22.78
N LEU A 468 7.40 18.35 -23.95
CA LEU A 468 6.17 18.84 -24.56
C LEU A 468 5.10 17.74 -24.51
N CYS A 469 3.92 18.09 -24.02
CA CYS A 469 2.73 17.25 -24.09
C CYS A 469 1.79 17.82 -25.14
N TRP A 470 1.41 16.98 -26.09
CA TRP A 470 0.39 17.24 -27.10
C TRP A 470 -0.86 16.42 -26.75
N HIS A 471 -1.98 17.11 -26.53
CA HIS A 471 -3.16 16.58 -25.87
C HIS A 471 -4.42 16.65 -26.75
N HIS A 472 -5.19 15.57 -26.72
CA HIS A 472 -6.53 15.48 -27.28
C HIS A 472 -7.48 14.79 -26.29
N ASP A 473 -8.62 15.41 -26.00
CA ASP A 473 -9.66 14.83 -25.15
C ASP A 473 -10.17 13.49 -25.68
N VAL A 474 -10.39 13.43 -27.01
CA VAL A 474 -10.92 12.25 -27.71
C VAL A 474 -10.30 12.15 -29.10
N VAL A 475 -9.90 10.94 -29.49
CA VAL A 475 -9.50 10.57 -30.86
C VAL A 475 -10.33 9.36 -31.30
N ASP A 476 -11.09 9.51 -32.38
CA ASP A 476 -11.96 8.48 -32.98
C ASP A 476 -12.10 8.65 -34.50
N GLU A 477 -13.03 7.93 -35.14
CA GLU A 477 -13.29 7.99 -36.59
C GLU A 477 -13.62 9.40 -37.11
N SER A 478 -14.12 10.31 -36.27
CA SER A 478 -14.46 11.68 -36.67
C SER A 478 -13.23 12.60 -36.77
N ASN A 479 -12.16 12.26 -36.06
CA ASN A 479 -10.89 12.98 -36.05
C ASN A 479 -9.71 11.99 -36.03
N PRO A 480 -9.56 11.18 -37.11
CA PRO A 480 -8.63 10.05 -37.11
C PRO A 480 -7.17 10.47 -37.27
N SER A 481 -6.88 11.76 -37.50
CA SER A 481 -5.51 12.26 -37.60
C SER A 481 -5.40 13.65 -36.98
N GLY A 482 -4.17 14.03 -36.66
CA GLY A 482 -3.82 15.36 -36.18
C GLY A 482 -2.34 15.66 -36.45
N SER A 483 -2.00 16.94 -36.45
CA SER A 483 -0.66 17.46 -36.70
C SER A 483 -0.25 18.53 -35.69
N LEU A 484 1.05 18.61 -35.42
CA LEU A 484 1.67 19.61 -34.58
C LEU A 484 3.01 20.01 -35.19
N GLU A 485 3.15 21.30 -35.47
CA GLU A 485 4.34 21.93 -36.04
C GLU A 485 4.86 22.98 -35.08
N PHE A 486 6.14 22.90 -34.73
CA PHE A 486 6.77 23.89 -33.85
C PHE A 486 8.27 24.01 -34.11
N THR A 487 8.84 25.13 -33.68
CA THR A 487 10.29 25.35 -33.66
C THR A 487 10.81 25.46 -32.23
N VAL A 488 12.01 24.96 -31.97
CA VAL A 488 12.62 25.01 -30.63
C VAL A 488 14.14 25.21 -30.72
N PRO A 489 14.77 25.97 -29.80
CA PRO A 489 16.21 26.11 -29.78
C PRO A 489 16.91 24.77 -29.56
N GLY A 490 17.86 24.43 -30.43
CA GLY A 490 18.58 23.18 -30.37
C GLY A 490 19.30 22.84 -31.67
N SER A 491 20.05 21.74 -31.66
CA SER A 491 20.74 21.20 -32.83
C SER A 491 20.77 19.66 -32.84
N ASP A 492 20.19 19.01 -31.83
CA ASP A 492 20.19 17.57 -31.68
C ASP A 492 18.79 17.02 -32.00
N VAL A 493 18.64 16.47 -33.20
CA VAL A 493 17.39 15.86 -33.68
C VAL A 493 17.05 14.56 -32.95
N ASP A 494 18.02 13.90 -32.31
CA ASP A 494 17.79 12.69 -31.52
C ASP A 494 17.19 13.00 -30.15
N ALA A 495 17.26 14.26 -29.70
CA ALA A 495 16.77 14.68 -28.38
C ALA A 495 15.23 14.65 -28.26
N PHE A 496 14.51 14.47 -29.37
CA PHE A 496 13.05 14.39 -29.43
C PHE A 496 12.49 12.98 -29.19
N PHE A 497 13.38 12.00 -29.00
CA PHE A 497 13.01 10.61 -28.79
C PHE A 497 13.43 10.10 -27.39
N PRO A 498 12.67 9.18 -26.79
CA PRO A 498 11.46 8.56 -27.33
C PRO A 498 10.21 9.42 -27.18
N VAL A 499 9.32 9.39 -28.17
CA VAL A 499 7.96 9.92 -28.04
C VAL A 499 7.09 8.88 -27.34
N GLN A 500 6.32 9.29 -26.34
CA GLN A 500 5.49 8.42 -25.51
C GLN A 500 4.01 8.71 -25.75
N VAL A 501 3.18 7.68 -25.86
CA VAL A 501 1.73 7.85 -26.02
C VAL A 501 0.99 7.29 -24.82
N MET A 502 0.08 8.06 -24.25
CA MET A 502 -0.79 7.63 -23.16
C MET A 502 -2.23 7.93 -23.53
N PHE A 503 -3.15 7.02 -23.25
CA PHE A 503 -4.59 7.21 -23.44
C PHE A 503 -5.37 6.21 -22.58
N LYS A 504 -6.69 6.33 -22.58
CA LYS A 504 -7.62 5.35 -22.04
C LYS A 504 -8.65 4.98 -23.10
N SER A 505 -9.16 3.74 -23.07
CA SER A 505 -10.30 3.36 -23.89
C SER A 505 -11.20 2.36 -23.16
N ASP A 506 -12.51 2.44 -23.39
CA ASP A 506 -13.48 1.42 -22.94
C ASP A 506 -13.72 0.33 -24.00
N THR A 507 -13.10 0.49 -25.18
CA THR A 507 -13.10 -0.48 -26.27
C THR A 507 -11.92 -1.42 -26.09
N LEU A 508 -12.21 -2.71 -25.90
CA LEU A 508 -11.22 -3.77 -25.77
C LEU A 508 -10.93 -4.38 -27.14
N TYR A 509 -9.71 -4.88 -27.34
CA TYR A 509 -9.34 -5.71 -28.49
C TYR A 509 -10.04 -7.06 -28.43
N CYS A 510 -10.07 -7.68 -27.24
CA CYS A 510 -10.79 -8.92 -27.07
C CYS A 510 -12.29 -8.63 -27.07
N PRO A 511 -13.09 -9.27 -27.94
CA PRO A 511 -14.55 -9.12 -27.97
C PRO A 511 -15.19 -9.95 -26.85
N ILE A 512 -14.58 -9.95 -25.66
CA ILE A 512 -15.09 -10.66 -24.49
C ILE A 512 -16.28 -9.90 -23.91
N GLU A 513 -17.39 -10.61 -23.78
CA GLU A 513 -18.62 -10.13 -23.16
C GLU A 513 -19.04 -11.09 -22.06
N ILE A 514 -19.47 -10.52 -20.92
CA ILE A 514 -20.05 -11.29 -19.83
C ILE A 514 -21.55 -11.40 -20.07
N LEU A 515 -22.02 -12.59 -20.43
CA LEU A 515 -23.41 -12.85 -20.79
C LEU A 515 -24.32 -12.89 -19.55
N ASN A 516 -23.87 -13.54 -18.48
CA ASN A 516 -24.55 -13.54 -17.18
C ASN A 516 -23.60 -13.97 -16.06
N VAL A 517 -24.03 -13.70 -14.82
CA VAL A 517 -23.39 -14.20 -13.61
C VAL A 517 -24.45 -14.90 -12.76
N THR A 518 -24.23 -16.17 -12.45
CA THR A 518 -25.21 -16.99 -11.72
C THR A 518 -24.58 -17.68 -10.51
N SER A 519 -25.40 -18.06 -9.53
CA SER A 519 -24.95 -18.82 -8.37
C SER A 519 -24.91 -20.32 -8.67
N SER A 520 -23.79 -20.96 -8.36
CA SER A 520 -23.64 -22.42 -8.45
C SER A 520 -24.56 -23.20 -7.49
N ALA A 521 -25.12 -22.55 -6.46
CA ALA A 521 -25.98 -23.22 -5.47
C ALA A 521 -27.43 -23.40 -5.94
N ASN A 522 -27.98 -22.43 -6.66
CA ASN A 522 -29.41 -22.40 -7.01
C ASN A 522 -29.69 -21.92 -8.44
N GLY A 523 -28.65 -21.57 -9.22
CA GLY A 523 -28.79 -21.04 -10.58
C GLY A 523 -29.35 -19.61 -10.66
N ALA A 524 -29.55 -18.93 -9.53
CA ALA A 524 -30.09 -17.57 -9.52
C ALA A 524 -29.07 -16.57 -10.08
N SER A 525 -29.57 -15.53 -10.75
CA SER A 525 -28.73 -14.42 -11.22
C SER A 525 -28.14 -13.65 -10.04
N LEU A 526 -26.85 -13.33 -10.10
CA LEU A 526 -26.15 -12.56 -9.09
C LEU A 526 -25.90 -11.13 -9.59
N PRO A 527 -26.35 -10.10 -8.85
CA PRO A 527 -25.95 -8.73 -9.15
C PRO A 527 -24.43 -8.62 -9.04
N ASN A 528 -23.84 -7.87 -9.96
CA ASN A 528 -22.40 -7.66 -10.01
C ASN A 528 -22.11 -6.22 -10.41
N GLU A 529 -20.94 -5.75 -9.99
CA GLU A 529 -20.34 -4.54 -10.52
C GLU A 529 -19.33 -4.94 -11.59
N MET A 530 -19.28 -4.22 -12.69
CA MET A 530 -18.34 -4.51 -13.77
C MET A 530 -17.68 -3.24 -14.27
N SER A 531 -16.36 -3.29 -14.41
CA SER A 531 -15.57 -2.26 -15.09
C SER A 531 -14.78 -2.90 -16.22
N LYS A 532 -14.63 -2.19 -17.34
CA LYS A 532 -13.72 -2.57 -18.41
C LYS A 532 -12.83 -1.39 -18.80
N GLY A 533 -11.62 -1.65 -19.26
CA GLY A 533 -10.73 -0.60 -19.75
C GLY A 533 -9.47 -1.13 -20.40
N LEU A 534 -8.97 -0.35 -21.34
CA LEU A 534 -7.69 -0.50 -22.02
C LEU A 534 -6.81 0.70 -21.69
N VAL A 535 -5.57 0.43 -21.31
CA VAL A 535 -4.54 1.45 -21.13
C VAL A 535 -3.19 0.99 -21.70
N PRO A 536 -2.37 1.89 -22.27
CA PRO A 536 -0.98 1.55 -22.57
C PRO A 536 -0.19 1.29 -21.29
N GLU A 537 0.55 0.18 -21.26
CA GLU A 537 1.61 -0.07 -20.26
C GLU A 537 2.94 0.53 -20.73
N THR A 538 3.21 0.46 -22.03
CA THR A 538 4.36 1.11 -22.67
C THR A 538 4.00 1.41 -24.12
N TYR A 539 4.20 2.63 -24.58
CA TYR A 539 3.88 3.02 -25.95
C TYR A 539 4.92 4.03 -26.41
N LEU A 540 5.91 3.56 -27.17
CA LEU A 540 7.10 4.34 -27.47
C LEU A 540 7.36 4.35 -28.98
N CYS A 541 7.67 5.54 -29.48
CA CYS A 541 8.33 5.77 -30.76
C CYS A 541 9.80 6.09 -30.48
N VAL A 542 10.72 5.24 -30.97
CA VAL A 542 12.16 5.24 -30.63
C VAL A 542 13.05 5.55 -31.83
#